data_AF-A0A4Y3VT83-F1
#
_entry.id   AF-A0A4Y3VT83-F1
#
_cell.length_a   1.000
_cell.length_b   1.000
_cell.length_c   1.000
_cell.angle_alpha   90.00
_cell.angle_beta   90.00
_cell.angle_gamma   90.00
#
_symmetry.space_group_name_H-M   'P 1'
#
loop_
_entity.id
_entity.type
_entity.pdbx_description
1 polymer ?
#
loop_
_entity_poly.entity_id
_entity_poly.type
_entity_poly.pdbx_seq_one_letter_code
_entity_poly.pdbx_strand_id
1 'polypeptide(L)'
;MRTNPAPGLPRPLPLPLPATSIPDGCRPWTLDLTSRWTQALPPRWVPVRWRALYVSGAVAVAVLAAGALTLYAGLWPWVAALVAGHVVWVVVRPEAVPFSAPVAVALILVTPGARWEVALPVVAGLAFGWVAACLRLAARRRQREAAVAAAGGLAAALPDRETPLKRGAFLAGLGLVLGAGGAVLLATADHWTVAGDRGAELSFGWLMVLLALSVLASAALARRRAAALRGAAPVPVLRVLVRENGDGDTEIFAADDVTARRPLFTVALMRVGREPDDETDEEELEKLFDRMAADEPGPLREAVLYGTPYDGAETVLVSAAEGTDEPPVVERSAGPVRPLPEAGVRRLAVDRERTRAHGRREQELRDSVAGAMTAVPVRRWRAGGVDWLASVFMAQWGLWVCWGWFAEADGGFWDPVLIEVLGVFGAYRLVVKSCWRLTADRTGLWLNGLRGPRHIPWDDFRTARRKSFQLKLRWRDDSWAVSAPYWGRVQRILGRPHPYDALAAELTAMHSDPLLRPTGESEARERGRPLCPLTAALAVAWTTAVIWVWAGAAR
;
A
#
# COMPACT_ATOMS: atom_id res chain seq x y z
N MET A 1 34.72 18.67 -20.61
CA MET A 1 34.57 19.69 -19.55
C MET A 1 33.56 19.20 -18.53
N ARG A 2 34.01 18.85 -17.32
CA ARG A 2 33.14 18.50 -16.20
C ARG A 2 32.62 19.82 -15.61
N THR A 3 31.33 20.08 -15.75
CA THR A 3 30.67 21.22 -15.10
C THR A 3 30.70 21.01 -13.59
N ASN A 4 31.38 21.91 -12.88
CA ASN A 4 31.32 22.02 -11.43
C ASN A 4 29.85 22.21 -10.98
N PRO A 5 29.36 21.46 -9.97
CA PRO A 5 28.07 21.79 -9.36
C PRO A 5 28.18 23.14 -8.63
N ALA A 6 27.12 23.94 -8.74
CA ALA A 6 27.01 25.27 -8.14
C ALA A 6 27.31 25.27 -6.62
N PRO A 7 27.90 26.37 -6.09
CA PRO A 7 28.25 26.47 -4.68
C PRO A 7 27.02 26.57 -3.77
N GLY A 8 26.93 25.62 -2.84
CA GLY A 8 26.42 25.76 -1.47
C GLY A 8 25.19 26.65 -1.22
N LEU A 9 23.99 26.13 -1.50
CA LEU A 9 22.89 26.39 -0.58
C LEU A 9 23.24 25.72 0.77
N PRO A 10 23.13 26.41 1.92
CA PRO A 10 23.33 25.78 3.21
C PRO A 10 22.43 24.57 3.30
N ARG A 11 23.03 23.39 3.54
CA ARG A 11 22.27 22.16 3.73
C ARG A 11 21.31 22.42 4.90
N PRO A 12 20.01 22.17 4.76
CA PRO A 12 19.09 22.38 5.86
C PRO A 12 19.56 21.50 7.01
N LEU A 13 19.97 22.15 8.10
CA LEU A 13 20.31 21.47 9.35
C LEU A 13 19.04 20.75 9.84
N PRO A 14 19.19 19.61 10.54
CA PRO A 14 18.05 18.96 11.17
C PRO A 14 17.31 19.96 12.06
N LEU A 15 15.97 19.93 12.04
CA LEU A 15 15.16 20.73 12.94
C LEU A 15 15.45 20.28 14.38
N PRO A 16 15.94 21.18 15.26
CA PRO A 16 16.42 20.80 16.58
C PRO A 16 15.26 20.46 17.50
N LEU A 17 15.46 19.45 18.36
CA LEU A 17 14.52 19.15 19.42
C LEU A 17 14.86 20.02 20.64
N PRO A 18 13.88 20.67 21.30
CA PRO A 18 14.15 21.45 22.50
C PRO A 18 14.85 20.61 23.57
N ALA A 19 15.87 21.18 24.22
CA ALA A 19 16.68 20.46 25.21
C ALA A 19 15.85 19.91 26.38
N THR A 20 14.75 20.60 26.74
CA THR A 20 13.78 20.18 27.77
C THR A 20 13.07 18.87 27.43
N SER A 21 13.04 18.48 26.16
CA SER A 21 12.39 17.26 25.67
C SER A 21 13.38 16.09 25.51
N ILE A 22 14.68 16.35 25.74
CA ILE A 22 15.73 15.34 25.69
C ILE A 22 16.02 14.89 27.12
N PRO A 23 15.80 13.61 27.48
CA PRO A 23 16.16 13.10 28.79
C PRO A 23 17.65 13.32 29.09
N ASP A 24 17.97 13.68 30.33
CA ASP A 24 19.35 13.93 30.74
C ASP A 24 20.26 12.72 30.45
N GLY A 25 21.42 13.00 29.84
CA GLY A 25 22.39 11.98 29.45
C GLY A 25 21.99 11.14 28.23
N CYS A 26 20.90 11.47 27.52
CA CYS A 26 20.46 10.74 26.33
C CYS A 26 21.58 10.70 25.27
N ARG A 27 22.02 9.48 24.96
CA ARG A 27 23.15 9.26 24.06
C ARG A 27 22.69 9.37 22.60
N PRO A 28 23.49 10.03 21.73
CA PRO A 28 23.26 9.97 20.30
C PRO A 28 23.50 8.55 19.79
N TRP A 29 22.54 8.01 19.04
CA TRP A 29 22.70 6.71 18.39
C TRP A 29 23.48 6.89 17.09
N THR A 30 24.80 6.90 17.20
CA THR A 30 25.73 7.20 16.10
C THR A 30 25.85 6.06 15.08
N LEU A 31 26.42 6.35 13.90
CA LEU A 31 26.67 5.35 12.86
C LEU A 31 27.47 4.14 13.37
N ASP A 32 28.44 4.36 14.27
CA ASP A 32 29.23 3.28 14.86
C ASP A 32 28.38 2.36 15.75
N LEU A 33 27.51 2.91 16.59
CA LEU A 33 26.61 2.14 17.45
C LEU A 33 25.52 1.42 16.64
N THR A 34 25.00 2.08 15.61
CA THR A 34 23.99 1.50 14.72
C THR A 34 24.57 0.40 13.83
N SER A 35 25.88 0.43 13.53
CA SER A 35 26.55 -0.62 12.76
C SER A 35 26.38 -2.00 13.41
N ARG A 36 26.56 -2.10 14.74
CA ARG A 36 26.37 -3.35 15.50
C ARG A 36 24.92 -3.85 15.41
N TRP A 37 23.96 -2.92 15.47
CA TRP A 37 22.54 -3.24 15.33
C TRP A 37 22.18 -3.73 13.92
N THR A 38 22.74 -3.11 12.87
CA THR A 38 22.52 -3.54 11.48
C THR A 38 23.22 -4.85 11.15
N GLN A 39 24.38 -5.14 11.75
CA GLN A 39 25.07 -6.43 11.61
C GLN A 39 24.29 -7.58 12.26
N ALA A 40 23.41 -7.29 13.22
CA ALA A 40 22.55 -8.29 13.86
C ALA A 40 21.36 -8.75 12.99
N LEU A 41 21.13 -8.11 11.83
CA LEU A 41 20.07 -8.48 10.89
C LEU A 41 20.19 -9.92 10.41
N PRO A 42 19.06 -10.59 10.07
CA PRO A 42 19.14 -11.94 9.54
C PRO A 42 19.72 -11.93 8.11
N PRO A 43 20.15 -13.10 7.60
CA PRO A 43 20.65 -13.23 6.24
C PRO A 43 19.67 -12.70 5.18
N ARG A 44 20.20 -12.26 4.03
CA ARG A 44 19.40 -11.59 2.97
C ARG A 44 18.25 -12.41 2.39
N TRP A 45 18.29 -13.74 2.50
CA TRP A 45 17.24 -14.64 2.03
C TRP A 45 16.09 -14.79 3.04
N VAL A 46 16.26 -14.34 4.29
CA VAL A 46 15.21 -14.34 5.30
C VAL A 46 14.31 -13.11 5.08
N PRO A 47 12.99 -13.27 4.94
CA PRO A 47 12.08 -12.15 4.70
C PRO A 47 11.92 -11.28 5.96
N VAL A 48 12.37 -10.01 5.90
CA VAL A 48 12.26 -9.04 7.01
C VAL A 48 11.32 -7.87 6.69
N ARG A 49 11.20 -7.47 5.41
CA ARG A 49 10.50 -6.24 5.03
C ARG A 49 9.10 -6.50 4.48
N TRP A 50 8.18 -5.64 4.92
CA TRP A 50 6.75 -5.69 4.63
C TRP A 50 6.33 -4.43 3.92
N ARG A 51 6.22 -4.50 2.59
CA ARG A 51 5.24 -3.66 1.89
C ARG A 51 3.91 -4.41 1.96
N ALA A 52 2.80 -3.69 2.16
CA ALA A 52 1.46 -4.30 2.21
C ALA A 52 1.20 -5.22 1.00
N LEU A 53 1.72 -4.86 -0.16
CA LEU A 53 1.67 -5.65 -1.40
C LEU A 53 2.25 -7.07 -1.27
N TYR A 54 3.30 -7.27 -0.47
CA TYR A 54 3.86 -8.61 -0.27
C TYR A 54 3.00 -9.45 0.68
N VAL A 55 2.30 -8.82 1.64
CA VAL A 55 1.32 -9.53 2.49
C VAL A 55 0.18 -10.04 1.62
N SER A 56 -0.41 -9.17 0.79
CA SER A 56 -1.51 -9.54 -0.09
C SER A 56 -1.09 -10.62 -1.09
N GLY A 57 0.12 -10.51 -1.64
CA GLY A 57 0.69 -11.56 -2.48
C GLY A 57 0.86 -12.89 -1.76
N ALA A 58 1.39 -12.89 -0.52
CA ALA A 58 1.53 -14.10 0.29
C ALA A 58 0.18 -14.74 0.65
N VAL A 59 -0.84 -13.93 0.93
CA VAL A 59 -2.21 -14.41 1.17
C VAL A 59 -2.79 -15.04 -0.10
N ALA A 60 -2.64 -14.40 -1.26
CA ALA A 60 -3.09 -14.97 -2.54
C ALA A 60 -2.38 -16.30 -2.85
N VAL A 61 -1.06 -16.39 -2.62
CA VAL A 61 -0.31 -17.64 -2.78
C VAL A 61 -0.79 -18.70 -1.79
N ALA A 62 -1.08 -18.34 -0.53
CA ALA A 62 -1.61 -19.28 0.45
C ALA A 62 -3.00 -19.80 0.05
N VAL A 63 -3.88 -18.94 -0.47
CA VAL A 63 -5.18 -19.34 -1.01
C VAL A 63 -4.98 -20.39 -2.12
N LEU A 64 -4.22 -20.07 -3.16
CA LEU A 64 -3.95 -21.01 -4.26
C LEU A 64 -3.30 -22.32 -3.77
N ALA A 65 -2.36 -22.23 -2.82
CA ALA A 65 -1.70 -23.39 -2.26
C ALA A 65 -2.64 -24.28 -1.45
N ALA A 66 -3.59 -23.73 -0.69
CA ALA A 66 -4.55 -24.51 0.09
C ALA A 66 -5.40 -25.39 -0.82
N GLY A 67 -6.00 -24.81 -1.86
CA GLY A 67 -6.78 -25.57 -2.84
C GLY A 67 -5.95 -26.61 -3.58
N ALA A 68 -4.76 -26.23 -4.07
CA ALA A 68 -3.87 -27.14 -4.79
C ALA A 68 -3.39 -28.32 -3.91
N LEU A 69 -3.10 -28.08 -2.64
CA LEU A 69 -2.68 -29.14 -1.71
C LEU A 69 -3.81 -30.11 -1.40
N THR A 70 -5.04 -29.63 -1.28
CA THR A 70 -6.19 -30.51 -1.12
C THR A 70 -6.45 -31.34 -2.38
N LEU A 71 -6.50 -30.70 -3.55
CA LEU A 71 -6.84 -31.36 -4.82
C LEU A 71 -5.73 -32.30 -5.32
N TYR A 72 -4.47 -31.86 -5.28
CA TYR A 72 -3.36 -32.59 -5.91
C TYR A 72 -2.48 -33.37 -4.95
N ALA A 73 -2.36 -32.95 -3.67
CA ALA A 73 -1.57 -33.68 -2.70
C ALA A 73 -2.40 -34.66 -1.85
N GLY A 74 -3.74 -34.60 -1.94
CA GLY A 74 -4.64 -35.45 -1.16
C GLY A 74 -4.66 -35.10 0.33
N LEU A 75 -4.23 -33.88 0.69
CA LEU A 75 -4.22 -33.45 2.08
C LEU A 75 -5.63 -33.12 2.54
N TRP A 76 -5.95 -33.44 3.80
CA TRP A 76 -7.20 -32.98 4.42
C TRP A 76 -7.31 -31.45 4.33
N PRO A 77 -8.51 -30.89 4.07
CA PRO A 77 -8.68 -29.45 3.83
C PRO A 77 -8.06 -28.55 4.90
N TRP A 78 -8.19 -28.91 6.18
CA TRP A 78 -7.63 -28.14 7.29
C TRP A 78 -6.10 -28.29 7.42
N VAL A 79 -5.53 -29.44 7.03
CA VAL A 79 -4.07 -29.65 6.97
C VAL A 79 -3.48 -28.84 5.82
N ALA A 80 -4.12 -28.87 4.64
CA ALA A 80 -3.74 -28.05 3.50
C ALA A 80 -3.75 -26.56 3.84
N ALA A 81 -4.81 -26.09 4.50
CA ALA A 81 -4.91 -24.73 5.01
C ALA A 81 -3.80 -24.36 6.00
N LEU A 82 -3.48 -25.26 6.95
CA LEU A 82 -2.38 -25.07 7.90
C LEU A 82 -1.02 -24.93 7.20
N VAL A 83 -0.74 -25.81 6.23
CA VAL A 83 0.49 -25.78 5.44
C VAL A 83 0.57 -24.50 4.63
N ALA A 84 -0.50 -24.15 3.91
CA ALA A 84 -0.58 -22.92 3.13
C ALA A 84 -0.41 -21.67 4.00
N GLY A 85 -0.96 -21.68 5.22
CA GLY A 85 -0.80 -20.61 6.21
C GLY A 85 0.67 -20.29 6.55
N HIS A 86 1.60 -21.25 6.39
CA HIS A 86 3.02 -21.00 6.63
C HIS A 86 3.64 -20.02 5.63
N VAL A 87 3.09 -19.91 4.40
CA VAL A 87 3.49 -18.87 3.44
C VAL A 87 3.25 -17.48 4.03
N VAL A 88 2.16 -17.32 4.78
CA VAL A 88 1.86 -16.08 5.48
C VAL A 88 2.64 -16.00 6.79
N TRP A 89 2.80 -17.07 7.58
CA TRP A 89 3.42 -17.01 8.91
C TRP A 89 4.93 -16.83 8.92
N VAL A 90 5.70 -17.51 8.04
CA VAL A 90 7.16 -17.29 7.93
C VAL A 90 7.48 -15.82 7.76
N VAL A 91 6.56 -15.17 7.05
CA VAL A 91 6.61 -13.78 6.77
C VAL A 91 5.98 -13.11 8.05
N VAL A 92 4.67 -13.10 8.32
CA VAL A 92 4.02 -12.15 9.24
C VAL A 92 4.28 -12.52 10.71
N ARG A 93 4.37 -13.82 11.01
CA ARG A 93 4.39 -14.40 12.36
C ARG A 93 5.47 -15.47 12.49
N PRO A 94 6.76 -15.10 12.40
CA PRO A 94 7.85 -16.06 12.59
C PRO A 94 7.84 -16.67 13.99
N GLU A 95 7.10 -16.10 14.96
CA GLU A 95 6.92 -16.68 16.30
C GLU A 95 6.11 -17.99 16.29
N ALA A 96 5.17 -18.16 15.35
CA ALA A 96 4.31 -19.34 15.29
C ALA A 96 5.01 -20.54 14.60
N VAL A 97 5.83 -20.24 13.59
CA VAL A 97 6.47 -21.23 12.72
C VAL A 97 7.32 -22.27 13.47
N PRO A 98 8.12 -21.93 14.49
CA PRO A 98 8.90 -22.90 15.25
C PRO A 98 8.08 -24.05 15.83
N PHE A 99 6.82 -23.77 16.17
CA PHE A 99 5.89 -24.72 16.78
C PHE A 99 4.99 -25.36 15.72
N SER A 100 4.49 -24.57 14.76
CA SER A 100 3.52 -25.06 13.78
C SER A 100 4.13 -25.89 12.66
N ALA A 101 5.38 -25.63 12.26
CA ALA A 101 6.00 -26.36 11.14
C ALA A 101 6.25 -27.84 11.46
N PRO A 102 6.81 -28.22 12.64
CA PRO A 102 6.94 -29.63 13.01
C PRO A 102 5.58 -30.35 13.08
N VAL A 103 4.55 -29.67 13.60
CA VAL A 103 3.17 -30.19 13.65
C VAL A 103 2.62 -30.40 12.25
N ALA A 104 2.76 -29.43 11.36
CA ALA A 104 2.33 -29.54 9.96
C ALA A 104 3.03 -30.69 9.23
N VAL A 105 4.34 -30.87 9.44
CA VAL A 105 5.08 -32.02 8.90
C VAL A 105 4.51 -33.33 9.43
N ALA A 106 4.33 -33.48 10.76
CA ALA A 106 3.77 -34.69 11.35
C ALA A 106 2.37 -35.02 10.81
N LEU A 107 1.52 -34.00 10.61
CA LEU A 107 0.19 -34.16 10.02
C LEU A 107 0.23 -34.62 8.56
N ILE A 108 1.16 -34.08 7.76
CA ILE A 108 1.39 -34.57 6.39
C ILE A 108 1.79 -36.05 6.41
N LEU A 109 2.69 -36.46 7.31
CA LEU A 109 3.17 -37.85 7.40
C LEU A 109 2.05 -38.84 7.78
N VAL A 110 1.08 -38.40 8.58
CA VAL A 110 -0.05 -39.24 9.06
C VAL A 110 -1.24 -39.21 8.09
N THR A 111 -1.29 -38.27 7.15
CA THR A 111 -2.44 -38.14 6.24
C THR A 111 -2.50 -39.34 5.27
N PRO A 112 -3.54 -40.18 5.34
CA PRO A 112 -3.68 -41.31 4.43
C PRO A 112 -3.95 -40.82 3.00
N GLY A 113 -3.28 -41.43 2.01
CA GLY A 113 -3.45 -41.06 0.60
C GLY A 113 -2.65 -39.82 0.16
N ALA A 114 -1.79 -39.27 1.03
CA ALA A 114 -0.92 -38.17 0.65
C ALA A 114 0.04 -38.57 -0.49
N ARG A 115 0.08 -37.76 -1.55
CA ARG A 115 0.97 -37.98 -2.69
C ARG A 115 2.36 -37.42 -2.39
N TRP A 116 3.31 -38.33 -2.11
CA TRP A 116 4.67 -37.98 -1.68
C TRP A 116 5.46 -37.11 -2.66
N GLU A 117 5.17 -37.22 -3.96
CA GLU A 117 5.76 -36.36 -5.00
C GLU A 117 5.52 -34.86 -4.73
N VAL A 118 4.35 -34.53 -4.18
CA VAL A 118 3.98 -33.15 -3.81
C VAL A 118 4.26 -32.86 -2.33
N ALA A 119 4.10 -33.86 -1.46
CA ALA A 119 4.33 -33.67 -0.03
C ALA A 119 5.81 -33.43 0.32
N LEU A 120 6.76 -34.06 -0.37
CA LEU A 120 8.19 -33.90 -0.11
C LEU A 120 8.69 -32.45 -0.29
N PRO A 121 8.43 -31.77 -1.43
CA PRO A 121 8.84 -30.36 -1.58
C PRO A 121 8.11 -29.45 -0.58
N VAL A 122 6.89 -29.77 -0.19
CA VAL A 122 6.15 -29.05 0.85
C VAL A 122 6.83 -29.17 2.22
N VAL A 123 7.21 -30.38 2.62
CA VAL A 123 7.97 -30.62 3.87
C VAL A 123 9.31 -29.90 3.84
N ALA A 124 10.03 -29.92 2.72
CA ALA A 124 11.27 -29.16 2.55
C ALA A 124 11.03 -27.65 2.68
N GLY A 125 9.94 -27.14 2.09
CA GLY A 125 9.51 -25.74 2.23
C GLY A 125 9.18 -25.36 3.68
N LEU A 126 8.49 -26.22 4.43
CA LEU A 126 8.20 -26.03 5.86
C LEU A 126 9.48 -26.01 6.69
N ALA A 127 10.42 -26.93 6.44
CA ALA A 127 11.71 -26.96 7.12
C ALA A 127 12.53 -25.71 6.83
N PHE A 128 12.57 -25.26 5.57
CA PHE A 128 13.23 -24.01 5.20
C PHE A 128 12.58 -22.80 5.88
N GLY A 129 11.25 -22.73 5.89
CA GLY A 129 10.49 -21.70 6.60
C GLY A 129 10.76 -21.68 8.11
N TRP A 130 10.90 -22.86 8.72
CA TRP A 130 11.27 -23.04 10.12
C TRP A 130 12.67 -22.49 10.42
N VAL A 131 13.66 -22.84 9.61
CA VAL A 131 15.03 -22.28 9.74
C VAL A 131 15.01 -20.76 9.57
N ALA A 132 14.29 -20.24 8.56
CA ALA A 132 14.16 -18.81 8.32
C ALA A 132 13.57 -18.07 9.54
N ALA A 133 12.51 -18.63 10.13
CA ALA A 133 11.86 -18.09 11.31
C ALA A 133 12.79 -18.09 12.54
N CYS A 134 13.47 -19.20 12.81
CA CYS A 134 14.45 -19.30 13.89
C CYS A 134 15.59 -18.27 13.75
N LEU A 135 16.17 -18.13 12.56
CA LEU A 135 17.20 -17.12 12.28
C LEU A 135 16.67 -15.69 12.47
N ARG A 136 15.43 -15.43 12.07
CA ARG A 136 14.80 -14.12 12.26
C ARG A 136 14.57 -13.80 13.73
N LEU A 137 14.11 -14.76 14.53
CA LEU A 137 13.92 -14.59 15.97
C LEU A 137 15.26 -14.39 16.70
N ALA A 138 16.30 -15.14 16.32
CA ALA A 138 17.65 -14.94 16.84
C ALA A 138 18.20 -13.55 16.50
N ALA A 139 17.98 -13.09 15.26
CA ALA A 139 18.34 -11.73 14.85
C ALA A 139 17.62 -10.65 15.68
N ARG A 140 16.31 -10.80 15.95
CA ARG A 140 15.56 -9.87 16.82
C ARG A 140 16.15 -9.77 18.21
N ARG A 141 16.57 -10.89 18.80
CA ARG A 141 17.22 -10.91 20.11
C ARG A 141 18.53 -10.12 20.09
N ARG A 142 19.40 -10.39 19.11
CA ARG A 142 20.68 -9.67 18.96
C ARG A 142 20.49 -8.17 18.70
N GLN A 143 19.48 -7.80 17.90
CA GLN A 143 19.12 -6.40 17.67
C GLN A 143 18.68 -5.70 18.97
N ARG A 144 17.83 -6.37 19.76
CA ARG A 144 17.39 -5.86 21.06
C ARG A 144 18.58 -5.64 22.00
N GLU A 145 19.47 -6.62 22.09
CA GLU A 145 20.69 -6.53 22.92
C GLU A 145 21.59 -5.37 22.46
N ALA A 146 21.80 -5.21 21.15
CA ALA A 146 22.57 -4.10 20.58
C ALA A 146 21.94 -2.72 20.87
N ALA A 147 20.61 -2.62 20.79
CA ALA A 147 19.90 -1.37 21.09
C ALA A 147 19.97 -1.00 22.57
N VAL A 148 19.82 -1.97 23.47
CA VAL A 148 19.98 -1.75 24.92
C VAL A 148 21.42 -1.34 25.25
N ALA A 149 22.41 -1.98 24.64
CA ALA A 149 23.81 -1.61 24.81
C ALA A 149 24.10 -0.19 24.31
N ALA A 150 23.49 0.22 23.19
CA ALA A 150 23.63 1.58 22.65
C ALA A 150 23.04 2.65 23.58
N ALA A 151 21.95 2.34 24.29
CA ALA A 151 21.37 3.25 25.28
C ALA A 151 22.28 3.44 26.51
N GLY A 152 23.30 2.58 26.70
CA GLY A 152 24.29 2.75 27.76
C GLY A 152 23.72 2.65 29.18
N GLY A 153 22.62 1.91 29.35
CA GLY A 153 21.91 1.78 30.64
C GLY A 153 20.96 2.93 30.96
N LEU A 154 20.93 3.99 30.12
CA LEU A 154 19.99 5.08 30.32
C LEU A 154 18.58 4.64 29.94
N ALA A 155 17.64 4.91 30.84
CA ALA A 155 16.23 4.67 30.63
C ALA A 155 15.41 5.83 31.21
N ALA A 156 14.34 6.21 30.53
CA ALA A 156 13.48 7.32 30.94
C ALA A 156 12.01 6.87 31.02
N ALA A 157 11.20 7.64 31.74
CA ALA A 157 9.77 7.43 31.75
C ALA A 157 9.19 7.72 30.34
N LEU A 158 8.31 6.83 29.87
CA LEU A 158 7.61 7.04 28.61
C LEU A 158 6.69 8.28 28.71
N PRO A 159 6.70 9.19 27.72
CA PRO A 159 5.72 10.28 27.67
C PRO A 159 4.30 9.77 27.40
N ASP A 160 3.29 10.48 27.92
CA ASP A 160 1.86 10.25 27.69
C ASP A 160 1.35 8.82 27.96
N ARG A 161 1.84 8.16 29.01
CA ARG A 161 1.56 6.74 29.31
C ARG A 161 0.09 6.33 29.26
N GLU A 162 -0.83 7.24 29.50
CA GLU A 162 -2.26 6.98 29.64
C GLU A 162 -2.94 6.60 28.33
N THR A 163 -2.54 7.20 27.21
CA THR A 163 -3.20 6.95 25.93
C THR A 163 -2.91 5.52 25.44
N PRO A 164 -3.90 4.69 25.07
CA PRO A 164 -3.65 3.33 24.57
C PRO A 164 -3.25 3.31 23.09
N LEU A 165 -2.44 2.32 22.68
CA LEU A 165 -2.18 2.06 21.26
C LEU A 165 -3.40 1.39 20.60
N LYS A 166 -4.04 2.10 19.65
CA LYS A 166 -5.27 1.64 18.95
C LYS A 166 -5.06 0.41 18.05
N ARG A 167 -3.83 0.12 17.64
CA ARG A 167 -3.49 -0.99 16.72
C ARG A 167 -4.02 -2.35 17.19
N GLY A 168 -3.89 -2.64 18.49
CA GLY A 168 -4.37 -3.90 19.06
C GLY A 168 -5.90 -4.02 19.11
N ALA A 169 -6.63 -2.91 19.04
CA ALA A 169 -8.09 -2.92 18.90
C ALA A 169 -8.49 -3.12 17.44
N PHE A 170 -7.87 -2.37 16.51
CA PHE A 170 -8.08 -2.50 15.08
C PHE A 170 -7.85 -3.94 14.59
N LEU A 171 -6.70 -4.53 14.94
CA LEU A 171 -6.40 -5.91 14.57
C LEU A 171 -7.38 -6.91 15.21
N ALA A 172 -7.85 -6.66 16.43
CA ALA A 172 -8.84 -7.54 17.05
C ALA A 172 -10.16 -7.53 16.26
N GLY A 173 -10.66 -6.34 15.89
CA GLY A 173 -11.86 -6.21 15.05
C GLY A 173 -11.71 -6.89 13.70
N LEU A 174 -10.59 -6.63 12.99
CA LEU A 174 -10.30 -7.28 11.71
C LEU A 174 -10.24 -8.81 11.83
N GLY A 175 -9.59 -9.32 12.88
CA GLY A 175 -9.50 -10.76 13.15
C GLY A 175 -10.88 -11.39 13.39
N LEU A 176 -11.76 -10.73 14.15
CA LEU A 176 -13.13 -11.20 14.38
C LEU A 176 -13.95 -11.23 13.08
N VAL A 177 -13.86 -10.19 12.25
CA VAL A 177 -14.55 -10.14 10.94
C VAL A 177 -14.06 -11.26 10.02
N LEU A 178 -12.75 -11.48 9.91
CA LEU A 178 -12.19 -12.58 9.14
C LEU A 178 -12.62 -13.95 9.67
N GLY A 179 -12.67 -14.10 11.00
CA GLY A 179 -13.09 -15.33 11.67
C GLY A 179 -14.56 -15.66 11.40
N ALA A 180 -15.44 -14.65 11.48
CA ALA A 180 -16.84 -14.80 11.12
C ALA A 180 -17.01 -15.18 9.64
N GLY A 181 -16.27 -14.53 8.73
CA GLY A 181 -16.27 -14.90 7.30
C GLY A 181 -15.82 -16.34 7.06
N GLY A 182 -14.73 -16.77 7.71
CA GLY A 182 -14.27 -18.16 7.62
C GLY A 182 -15.27 -19.17 8.20
N ALA A 183 -15.91 -18.85 9.32
CA ALA A 183 -16.94 -19.70 9.93
C ALA A 183 -18.19 -19.83 9.04
N VAL A 184 -18.62 -18.72 8.40
CA VAL A 184 -19.71 -18.74 7.42
C VAL A 184 -19.35 -19.63 6.24
N LEU A 185 -18.14 -19.48 5.66
CA LEU A 185 -17.68 -20.34 4.56
C LEU A 185 -17.68 -21.82 4.94
N LEU A 186 -17.21 -22.17 6.15
CA LEU A 186 -17.24 -23.55 6.62
C LEU A 186 -18.65 -24.08 6.86
N ALA A 187 -19.54 -23.28 7.47
CA ALA A 187 -20.90 -23.69 7.79
C ALA A 187 -21.79 -23.83 6.54
N THR A 188 -21.48 -23.06 5.51
CA THR A 188 -22.26 -23.04 4.27
C THR A 188 -21.65 -23.88 3.17
N ALA A 189 -20.44 -24.44 3.34
CA ALA A 189 -19.73 -25.26 2.34
C ALA A 189 -20.66 -26.28 1.64
N ASP A 190 -21.53 -26.96 2.39
CA ASP A 190 -22.43 -27.98 1.84
C ASP A 190 -23.56 -27.43 0.93
N HIS A 191 -23.73 -26.11 0.87
CA HIS A 191 -24.75 -25.42 0.08
C HIS A 191 -24.21 -24.81 -1.22
N TRP A 192 -22.88 -24.81 -1.42
CA TRP A 192 -22.22 -24.17 -2.56
C TRP A 192 -21.62 -25.16 -3.57
N THR A 193 -21.63 -26.45 -3.26
CA THR A 193 -20.82 -27.42 -4.01
C THR A 193 -21.40 -27.74 -5.38
N VAL A 194 -20.64 -27.41 -6.42
CA VAL A 194 -20.56 -28.24 -7.63
C VAL A 194 -19.93 -29.58 -7.24
N ALA A 195 -20.41 -30.69 -7.78
CA ALA A 195 -19.95 -32.04 -7.44
C ALA A 195 -18.47 -32.26 -7.86
N GLY A 196 -17.52 -31.77 -7.06
CA GLY A 196 -16.08 -31.91 -7.32
C GLY A 196 -15.16 -31.10 -6.40
N ASP A 197 -15.60 -29.95 -5.89
CA ASP A 197 -14.69 -28.96 -5.28
C ASP A 197 -14.81 -28.74 -3.76
N ARG A 198 -15.63 -29.56 -3.06
CA ARG A 198 -15.88 -29.44 -1.61
C ARG A 198 -14.59 -29.37 -0.78
N GLY A 199 -13.56 -30.13 -1.17
CA GLY A 199 -12.27 -30.13 -0.46
C GLY A 199 -11.56 -28.77 -0.53
N ALA A 200 -11.53 -28.14 -1.71
CA ALA A 200 -10.88 -26.86 -1.92
C ALA A 200 -11.62 -25.74 -1.17
N GLU A 201 -12.96 -25.73 -1.21
CA GLU A 201 -13.79 -24.78 -0.48
C GLU A 201 -13.57 -24.83 1.04
N LEU A 202 -13.59 -26.04 1.61
CA LEU A 202 -13.30 -26.25 3.03
C LEU A 202 -11.89 -25.78 3.38
N SER A 203 -10.91 -25.96 2.48
CA SER A 203 -9.54 -25.49 2.71
C SER A 203 -9.46 -23.96 2.76
N PHE A 204 -10.24 -23.24 1.95
CA PHE A 204 -10.34 -21.78 2.02
C PHE A 204 -10.99 -21.31 3.31
N GLY A 205 -12.09 -21.94 3.73
CA GLY A 205 -12.75 -21.63 5.01
C GLY A 205 -11.79 -21.80 6.19
N TRP A 206 -11.08 -22.93 6.25
CA TRP A 206 -10.06 -23.18 7.27
C TRP A 206 -8.89 -22.20 7.20
N LEU A 207 -8.42 -21.83 6.00
CA LEU A 207 -7.35 -20.85 5.83
C LEU A 207 -7.79 -19.48 6.35
N MET A 208 -9.01 -19.04 6.06
CA MET A 208 -9.55 -17.79 6.60
C MET A 208 -9.62 -17.79 8.13
N VAL A 209 -10.06 -18.90 8.74
CA VAL A 209 -10.05 -19.05 10.21
C VAL A 209 -8.63 -18.98 10.76
N LEU A 210 -7.65 -19.64 10.13
CA LEU A 210 -6.25 -19.57 10.55
C LEU A 210 -5.67 -18.15 10.43
N LEU A 211 -5.99 -17.44 9.34
CA LEU A 211 -5.60 -16.03 9.18
C LEU A 211 -6.26 -15.15 10.25
N ALA A 212 -7.53 -15.37 10.57
CA ALA A 212 -8.23 -14.68 11.65
C ALA A 212 -7.55 -14.90 13.00
N LEU A 213 -7.27 -16.14 13.38
CA LEU A 213 -6.53 -16.48 14.60
C LEU A 213 -5.15 -15.83 14.64
N SER A 214 -4.47 -15.78 13.49
CA SER A 214 -3.17 -15.12 13.36
C SER A 214 -3.27 -13.61 13.61
N VAL A 215 -4.29 -12.96 13.06
CA VAL A 215 -4.56 -11.54 13.27
C VAL A 215 -4.96 -11.27 14.73
N LEU A 216 -5.74 -12.14 15.37
CA LEU A 216 -6.08 -12.04 16.80
C LEU A 216 -4.84 -12.22 17.69
N ALA A 217 -3.98 -13.20 17.41
CA ALA A 217 -2.71 -13.37 18.10
C ALA A 217 -1.80 -12.15 17.93
N SER A 218 -1.83 -11.53 16.74
CA SER A 218 -1.16 -10.25 16.47
C SER A 218 -1.67 -9.13 17.36
N ALA A 219 -2.99 -9.04 17.51
CA ALA A 219 -3.65 -8.05 18.34
C ALA A 219 -3.24 -8.23 19.80
N ALA A 220 -3.26 -9.46 20.31
CA ALA A 220 -2.85 -9.79 21.68
C ALA A 220 -1.36 -9.46 21.93
N LEU A 221 -0.47 -9.84 21.00
CA LEU A 221 0.95 -9.52 21.10
C LEU A 221 1.22 -8.02 21.02
N ALA A 222 0.52 -7.29 20.14
CA ALA A 222 0.64 -5.83 20.05
C ALA A 222 0.18 -5.17 21.35
N ARG A 223 -0.94 -5.61 21.94
CA ARG A 223 -1.40 -5.14 23.27
C ARG A 223 -0.38 -5.45 24.37
N ARG A 224 0.22 -6.65 24.37
CA ARG A 224 1.24 -7.03 25.34
C ARG A 224 2.51 -6.18 25.21
N ARG A 225 2.98 -5.92 23.98
CA ARG A 225 4.14 -5.06 23.70
C ARG A 225 3.84 -3.61 24.10
N ALA A 226 2.65 -3.11 23.76
CA ALA A 226 2.17 -1.79 24.18
C ALA A 226 2.11 -1.65 25.70
N ALA A 227 1.59 -2.66 26.40
CA ALA A 227 1.55 -2.70 27.86
C ALA A 227 2.96 -2.77 28.47
N ALA A 228 3.87 -3.54 27.88
CA ALA A 228 5.26 -3.62 28.32
C ALA A 228 5.99 -2.28 28.15
N LEU A 229 5.73 -1.54 27.08
CA LEU A 229 6.26 -0.18 26.90
C LEU A 229 5.66 0.83 27.88
N ARG A 230 4.37 0.69 28.22
CA ARG A 230 3.66 1.56 29.17
C ARG A 230 3.90 1.21 30.63
N GLY A 231 4.53 0.07 30.92
CA GLY A 231 4.77 -0.39 32.28
C GLY A 231 5.50 0.65 33.14
N ALA A 232 5.45 0.46 34.46
CA ALA A 232 6.03 1.41 35.42
C ALA A 232 7.54 1.61 35.24
N ALA A 233 8.25 0.61 34.70
CA ALA A 233 9.69 0.65 34.50
C ALA A 233 10.11 1.69 33.44
N PRO A 234 11.20 2.45 33.69
CA PRO A 234 11.85 3.25 32.66
C PRO A 234 12.24 2.41 31.43
N VAL A 235 12.12 3.00 30.24
CA VAL A 235 12.48 2.33 28.97
C VAL A 235 13.76 2.93 28.38
N PRO A 236 14.59 2.14 27.67
CA PRO A 236 15.80 2.65 27.02
C PRO A 236 15.49 3.82 26.08
N VAL A 237 16.34 4.84 26.08
CA VAL A 237 16.19 6.01 25.21
C VAL A 237 17.42 6.24 24.34
N LEU A 238 17.17 6.65 23.10
CA LEU A 238 18.20 6.89 22.08
C LEU A 238 17.87 8.17 21.31
N ARG A 239 18.83 9.08 21.16
CA ARG A 239 18.68 10.24 20.27
C ARG A 239 18.94 9.81 18.82
N VAL A 240 18.03 10.19 17.93
CA VAL A 240 18.01 9.78 16.51
C VAL A 240 17.58 10.97 15.64
N LEU A 241 17.70 10.80 14.32
CA LEU A 241 17.05 11.70 13.35
C LEU A 241 15.89 10.97 12.68
N VAL A 242 14.82 11.70 12.39
CA VAL A 242 13.62 11.15 11.73
C VAL A 242 13.21 11.98 10.54
N ARG A 243 12.63 11.31 9.54
CA ARG A 243 12.05 11.96 8.36
C ARG A 243 10.87 11.16 7.86
N GLU A 244 9.77 11.83 7.57
CA GLU A 244 8.64 11.21 6.89
C GLU A 244 8.95 10.99 5.41
N ASN A 245 8.64 9.81 4.89
CA ASN A 245 8.77 9.52 3.47
C ASN A 245 7.43 9.75 2.74
N GLY A 246 7.47 9.78 1.41
CA GLY A 246 6.25 9.99 0.60
C GLY A 246 5.21 8.87 0.67
N ASP A 247 5.55 7.72 1.28
CA ASP A 247 4.63 6.61 1.54
C ASP A 247 3.89 6.78 2.90
N GLY A 248 4.17 7.84 3.68
CA GLY A 248 3.62 8.08 5.03
C GLY A 248 4.32 7.27 6.14
N ASP A 249 5.38 6.53 5.80
CA ASP A 249 6.22 5.84 6.76
C ASP A 249 7.31 6.81 7.27
N THR A 250 7.63 6.76 8.56
CA THR A 250 8.77 7.50 9.11
C THR A 250 10.05 6.67 9.02
N GLU A 251 11.09 7.27 8.48
CA GLU A 251 12.44 6.73 8.41
C GLU A 251 13.29 7.24 9.57
N ILE A 252 13.99 6.32 10.24
CA ILE A 252 14.89 6.64 11.35
C ILE A 252 16.33 6.54 10.87
N PHE A 253 17.14 7.53 11.22
CA PHE A 253 18.56 7.62 10.90
C PHE A 253 19.39 7.71 12.17
N ALA A 254 20.69 7.44 12.04
CA ALA A 254 21.66 7.70 13.09
C ALA A 254 21.72 9.21 13.40
N ALA A 255 22.01 9.56 14.65
CA ALA A 255 22.03 10.94 15.12
C ALA A 255 23.04 11.84 14.38
N ASP A 256 24.11 11.23 13.86
CA ASP A 256 25.20 11.86 13.11
C ASP A 256 25.00 11.81 11.57
N ASP A 257 23.98 11.11 11.06
CA ASP A 257 23.63 11.13 9.63
C ASP A 257 22.72 12.32 9.28
N VAL A 258 23.25 13.53 9.47
CA VAL A 258 22.59 14.81 9.16
C VAL A 258 22.23 14.95 7.67
N THR A 259 22.74 14.07 6.81
CA THR A 259 22.42 14.04 5.38
C THR A 259 21.29 13.06 5.04
N ALA A 260 20.80 12.30 6.03
CA ALA A 260 19.74 11.31 5.91
C ALA A 260 19.95 10.34 4.73
N ARG A 261 21.18 9.80 4.62
CA ARG A 261 21.63 8.90 3.56
C ARG A 261 21.29 7.44 3.85
N ARG A 262 21.37 7.02 5.11
CA ARG A 262 21.31 5.62 5.52
C ARG A 262 20.21 5.43 6.57
N PRO A 263 18.94 5.29 6.15
CA PRO A 263 17.87 4.95 7.07
C PRO A 263 18.10 3.55 7.64
N LEU A 264 17.97 3.43 8.96
CA LEU A 264 18.19 2.20 9.72
C LEU A 264 16.96 1.28 9.65
N PHE A 265 15.78 1.87 9.78
CA PHE A 265 14.49 1.18 9.72
C PHE A 265 13.37 2.17 9.38
N THR A 266 12.21 1.62 9.05
CA THR A 266 10.96 2.37 8.83
C THR A 266 9.90 1.97 9.86
N VAL A 267 9.09 2.92 10.29
CA VAL A 267 7.96 2.68 11.20
C VAL A 267 6.80 3.57 10.77
N ALA A 268 5.58 3.04 10.79
CA ALA A 268 4.39 3.85 10.59
C ALA A 268 4.06 4.52 11.93
N LEU A 269 3.92 5.84 11.95
CA LEU A 269 3.65 6.61 13.16
C LEU A 269 2.26 7.24 13.14
N MET A 270 1.66 7.40 14.31
CA MET A 270 0.49 8.27 14.53
C MET A 270 0.82 9.28 15.62
N ARG A 271 0.45 10.54 15.41
CA ARG A 271 0.57 11.62 16.39
C ARG A 271 -0.41 11.39 17.55
N VAL A 272 0.02 11.70 18.77
CA VAL A 272 -0.79 11.59 20.00
C VAL A 272 -1.46 12.93 20.29
N GLY A 273 -2.70 12.92 20.77
CA GLY A 273 -3.41 14.13 21.20
C GLY A 273 -4.11 14.92 20.10
N ARG A 274 -4.04 14.47 18.85
CA ARG A 274 -4.80 15.04 17.73
C ARG A 274 -6.11 14.28 17.56
N GLU A 275 -7.21 14.84 18.03
CA GLU A 275 -8.54 14.34 17.68
C GLU A 275 -8.86 14.78 16.24
N PRO A 276 -9.46 13.93 15.39
CA PRO A 276 -9.68 14.22 13.97
C PRO A 276 -10.66 15.38 13.69
N ASP A 277 -11.12 16.10 14.72
CA ASP A 277 -12.17 17.11 14.69
C ASP A 277 -11.65 18.54 14.94
N ASP A 278 -10.34 18.74 15.10
CA ASP A 278 -9.78 20.10 15.22
C ASP A 278 -9.71 20.77 13.84
N GLU A 279 -10.57 21.77 13.59
CA GLU A 279 -10.71 22.52 12.31
C GLU A 279 -9.39 23.11 11.76
N THR A 280 -8.36 23.25 12.59
CA THR A 280 -7.00 23.67 12.20
C THR A 280 -6.25 22.63 11.35
N ASP A 281 -6.78 21.41 11.23
CA ASP A 281 -6.09 20.26 10.66
C ASP A 281 -6.26 20.08 9.15
N GLU A 282 -7.30 20.65 8.55
CA GLU A 282 -7.59 20.39 7.14
C GLU A 282 -6.48 20.91 6.22
N GLU A 283 -5.89 22.08 6.54
CA GLU A 283 -4.79 22.66 5.76
C GLU A 283 -3.47 21.89 5.94
N GLU A 284 -3.15 21.42 7.16
CA GLU A 284 -1.96 20.59 7.39
C GLU A 284 -2.09 19.20 6.78
N LEU A 285 -3.27 18.60 6.89
CA LEU A 285 -3.60 17.32 6.29
C LEU A 285 -3.58 17.45 4.76
N GLU A 286 -4.10 18.55 4.22
CA GLU A 286 -4.01 18.89 2.80
C GLU A 286 -2.54 19.04 2.38
N LYS A 287 -1.70 19.77 3.13
CA LYS A 287 -0.24 19.87 2.88
C LYS A 287 0.45 18.51 2.95
N LEU A 288 0.06 17.63 3.88
CA LEU A 288 0.61 16.29 4.01
C LEU A 288 0.17 15.40 2.84
N PHE A 289 -1.09 15.45 2.44
CA PHE A 289 -1.58 14.78 1.23
C PHE A 289 -0.90 15.30 -0.03
N ASP A 290 -0.62 16.60 -0.12
CA ASP A 290 0.07 17.21 -1.23
C ASP A 290 1.53 16.78 -1.26
N ARG A 291 2.23 16.69 -0.12
CA ARG A 291 3.58 16.11 -0.01
C ARG A 291 3.60 14.64 -0.42
N MET A 292 2.68 13.82 0.09
CA MET A 292 2.55 12.40 -0.32
C MET A 292 2.16 12.24 -1.80
N ALA A 293 1.40 13.20 -2.35
CA ALA A 293 1.08 13.24 -3.77
C ALA A 293 2.30 13.66 -4.61
N ALA A 294 3.11 14.58 -4.11
CA ALA A 294 4.37 15.02 -4.70
C ALA A 294 5.50 13.99 -4.57
N ASP A 295 5.37 13.05 -3.61
CA ASP A 295 6.41 12.10 -3.19
C ASP A 295 7.66 12.83 -2.65
N GLU A 296 7.41 13.98 -2.02
CA GLU A 296 8.43 14.82 -1.42
C GLU A 296 8.68 14.37 0.03
N PRO A 297 9.93 14.05 0.40
CA PRO A 297 10.23 13.68 1.77
C PRO A 297 10.09 14.89 2.69
N GLY A 298 9.60 14.68 3.91
CA GLY A 298 9.50 15.71 4.93
C GLY A 298 10.87 16.25 5.38
N PRO A 299 10.89 17.30 6.21
CA PRO A 299 12.13 17.80 6.81
C PRO A 299 12.78 16.73 7.70
N LEU A 300 14.11 16.83 7.85
CA LEU A 300 14.85 16.00 8.79
C LEU A 300 14.74 16.62 10.18
N ARG A 301 14.30 15.84 11.17
CA ARG A 301 13.98 16.31 12.52
C ARG A 301 14.78 15.53 13.54
N GLU A 302 15.26 16.20 14.58
CA GLU A 302 15.79 15.51 15.75
C GLU A 302 14.67 14.82 16.52
N ALA A 303 14.94 13.65 17.07
CA ALA A 303 13.98 12.94 17.90
C ALA A 303 14.65 12.10 18.99
N VAL A 304 13.88 11.79 20.02
CA VAL A 304 14.22 10.79 21.04
C VAL A 304 13.34 9.57 20.83
N LEU A 305 13.97 8.42 20.63
CA LEU A 305 13.32 7.13 20.53
C LEU A 305 13.23 6.48 21.91
N TYR A 306 12.03 6.09 22.32
CA TYR A 306 11.73 5.37 23.54
C TYR A 306 11.43 3.90 23.23
N GLY A 307 12.16 3.00 23.89
CA GLY A 307 12.06 1.56 23.73
C GLY A 307 13.26 0.94 23.00
N THR A 308 13.23 -0.38 22.80
CA THR A 308 14.31 -1.12 22.14
C THR A 308 13.93 -1.45 20.70
N PRO A 309 14.49 -0.78 19.68
CA PRO A 309 14.18 -1.07 18.29
C PRO A 309 14.72 -2.45 17.89
N TYR A 310 13.86 -3.29 17.32
CA TYR A 310 14.18 -4.56 16.66
C TYR A 310 13.04 -4.90 15.68
N ASP A 311 13.23 -5.86 14.76
CA ASP A 311 12.16 -6.28 13.84
C ASP A 311 10.86 -6.67 14.57
N GLY A 312 9.77 -5.95 14.32
CA GLY A 312 8.48 -6.17 15.00
C GLY A 312 8.26 -5.37 16.27
N ALA A 313 9.24 -4.59 16.76
CA ALA A 313 9.08 -3.79 17.96
C ALA A 313 8.01 -2.68 17.79
N GLU A 314 7.44 -2.26 18.92
CA GLU A 314 6.68 -1.01 19.04
C GLU A 314 7.64 0.06 19.62
N THR A 315 7.46 1.32 19.25
CA THR A 315 8.31 2.43 19.68
C THR A 315 7.49 3.71 19.83
N VAL A 316 7.96 4.60 20.70
CA VAL A 316 7.45 5.98 20.81
C VAL A 316 8.57 6.93 20.46
N LEU A 317 8.25 7.98 19.73
CA LEU A 317 9.17 9.03 19.30
C LEU A 317 8.67 10.36 19.85
N VAL A 318 9.59 11.16 20.36
CA VAL A 318 9.37 12.58 20.60
C VAL A 318 10.23 13.31 19.59
N SER A 319 9.61 13.89 18.57
CA SER A 319 10.29 14.54 17.45
C SER A 319 10.11 16.05 17.49
N ALA A 320 11.08 16.78 16.93
CA ALA A 320 10.92 18.22 16.73
C ALA A 320 9.68 18.48 15.86
N ALA A 321 9.01 19.61 16.10
CA ALA A 321 7.91 20.03 15.25
C ALA A 321 8.41 20.48 13.87
N GLU A 322 7.50 20.56 12.90
CA GLU A 322 7.84 21.13 11.59
C GLU A 322 7.88 22.66 11.64
N GLY A 323 7.01 23.29 12.45
CA GLY A 323 7.05 24.72 12.76
C GLY A 323 8.09 25.08 13.81
N THR A 324 8.71 26.26 13.70
CA THR A 324 9.77 26.73 14.61
C THR A 324 9.27 27.04 16.03
N ASP A 325 7.97 27.33 16.20
CA ASP A 325 7.33 27.72 17.47
C ASP A 325 6.33 26.67 17.99
N GLU A 326 6.27 25.50 17.33
CA GLU A 326 5.37 24.42 17.70
C GLU A 326 5.98 23.52 18.79
N PRO A 327 5.16 22.99 19.71
CA PRO A 327 5.63 22.05 20.72
C PRO A 327 6.13 20.74 20.08
N PRO A 328 7.08 20.04 20.72
CA PRO A 328 7.57 18.76 20.24
C PRO A 328 6.43 17.76 20.06
N VAL A 329 6.49 17.00 18.97
CA VAL A 329 5.41 16.08 18.59
C VAL A 329 5.69 14.70 19.18
N VAL A 330 4.73 14.18 19.94
CA VAL A 330 4.78 12.80 20.43
C VAL A 330 4.11 11.89 19.39
N GLU A 331 4.90 11.00 18.81
CA GLU A 331 4.51 10.09 17.76
C GLU A 331 4.62 8.64 18.24
N ARG A 332 3.65 7.80 17.90
CA ARG A 332 3.59 6.40 18.33
C ARG A 332 3.54 5.44 17.17
N SER A 333 4.17 4.29 17.33
CA SER A 333 4.11 3.23 16.33
C SER A 333 2.66 2.76 16.09
N ALA A 334 2.17 3.02 14.88
CA ALA A 334 0.95 2.48 14.31
C ALA A 334 1.21 1.13 13.61
N GLY A 335 2.46 0.90 13.23
CA GLY A 335 2.96 -0.34 12.62
C GLY A 335 4.29 -0.78 13.25
N PRO A 336 4.74 -2.00 12.96
CA PRO A 336 5.95 -2.53 13.58
C PRO A 336 7.19 -1.84 13.02
N VAL A 337 8.25 -1.78 13.83
CA VAL A 337 9.60 -1.45 13.35
C VAL A 337 10.02 -2.44 12.25
N ARG A 338 10.38 -1.92 11.08
CA ARG A 338 10.81 -2.68 9.90
C ARG A 338 12.25 -2.33 9.53
N PRO A 339 13.23 -3.16 9.93
CA PRO A 339 14.63 -2.89 9.64
C PRO A 339 14.94 -2.85 8.14
N LEU A 340 15.86 -1.97 7.77
CA LEU A 340 16.35 -1.85 6.40
C LEU A 340 17.73 -2.49 6.28
N PRO A 341 17.86 -3.64 5.60
CA PRO A 341 19.17 -4.16 5.27
C PRO A 341 19.87 -3.23 4.28
N GLU A 342 21.20 -3.29 4.21
CA GLU A 342 22.01 -2.42 3.33
C GLU A 342 21.57 -2.50 1.85
N ALA A 343 21.20 -3.69 1.38
CA ALA A 343 20.64 -3.88 0.03
C ALA A 343 19.28 -3.18 -0.13
N GLY A 344 18.46 -3.14 0.92
CA GLY A 344 17.21 -2.39 0.97
C GLY A 344 17.43 -0.89 0.90
N VAL A 345 18.44 -0.37 1.61
CA VAL A 345 18.86 1.04 1.53
C VAL A 345 19.32 1.41 0.12
N ARG A 346 20.15 0.57 -0.51
CA ARG A 346 20.59 0.78 -1.91
C ARG A 346 19.41 0.78 -2.88
N ARG A 347 18.48 -0.17 -2.75
CA ARG A 347 17.27 -0.22 -3.58
C ARG A 347 16.41 1.03 -3.40
N LEU A 348 16.24 1.48 -2.15
CA LEU A 348 15.49 2.71 -1.84
C LEU A 348 16.15 3.95 -2.45
N ALA A 349 17.49 4.05 -2.38
CA ALA A 349 18.24 5.14 -3.01
C ALA A 349 18.03 5.16 -4.53
N VAL A 350 18.11 4.00 -5.19
CA VAL A 350 17.84 3.86 -6.63
C VAL A 350 16.40 4.22 -6.97
N ASP A 351 15.43 3.78 -6.16
CA ASP A 351 14.00 4.08 -6.37
C ASP A 351 13.72 5.59 -6.25
N ARG A 352 14.34 6.26 -5.27
CA ARG A 352 14.28 7.72 -5.14
C ARG A 352 14.95 8.44 -6.28
N GLU A 353 16.12 7.98 -6.72
CA GLU A 353 16.80 8.57 -7.87
C GLU A 353 15.95 8.46 -9.13
N ARG A 354 15.30 7.30 -9.35
CA ARG A 354 14.34 7.11 -10.44
C ARG A 354 13.14 8.05 -10.30
N THR A 355 12.59 8.20 -9.11
CA THR A 355 11.45 9.09 -8.85
C THR A 355 11.83 10.55 -9.07
N ARG A 356 12.99 11.00 -8.60
CA ARG A 356 13.53 12.34 -8.88
C ARG A 356 13.84 12.56 -10.34
N ALA A 357 14.38 11.56 -11.05
CA ALA A 357 14.61 11.64 -12.48
C ALA A 357 13.28 11.70 -13.24
N HIS A 358 12.26 11.00 -12.77
CA HIS A 358 10.92 11.07 -13.33
C HIS A 358 10.28 12.44 -13.09
N GLY A 359 10.36 12.98 -11.86
CA GLY A 359 9.90 14.34 -11.54
C GLY A 359 10.62 15.43 -12.34
N ARG A 360 11.93 15.31 -12.54
CA ARG A 360 12.69 16.22 -13.42
C ARG A 360 12.21 16.16 -14.86
N ARG A 361 12.00 14.97 -15.41
CA ARG A 361 11.43 14.81 -16.77
C ARG A 361 10.01 15.34 -16.86
N GLU A 362 9.21 15.16 -15.81
CA GLU A 362 7.86 15.71 -15.74
C GLU A 362 7.90 17.24 -15.75
N GLN A 363 8.83 17.85 -15.00
CA GLN A 363 9.04 19.30 -15.01
C GLN A 363 9.56 19.80 -16.36
N GLU A 364 10.57 19.16 -16.94
CA GLU A 364 11.07 19.48 -18.30
C GLU A 364 9.95 19.38 -19.36
N LEU A 365 9.08 18.38 -19.22
CA LEU A 365 7.90 18.26 -20.08
C LEU A 365 6.91 19.41 -19.83
N ARG A 366 6.65 19.79 -18.58
CA ARG A 366 5.81 20.96 -18.26
C ARG A 366 6.36 22.24 -18.85
N ASP A 367 7.65 22.51 -18.68
CA ASP A 367 8.29 23.73 -19.16
C ASP A 367 8.29 23.79 -20.70
N SER A 368 8.59 22.66 -21.36
CA SER A 368 8.56 22.56 -22.83
C SER A 368 7.14 22.68 -23.40
N VAL A 369 6.14 22.10 -22.74
CA VAL A 369 4.72 22.24 -23.11
C VAL A 369 4.28 23.68 -22.92
N ALA A 370 4.55 24.29 -21.76
CA ALA A 370 4.20 25.68 -21.47
C ALA A 370 4.78 26.65 -22.51
N GLY A 371 6.05 26.48 -22.89
CA GLY A 371 6.70 27.30 -23.91
C GLY A 371 6.15 27.11 -25.34
N ALA A 372 5.55 25.95 -25.64
CA ALA A 372 4.93 25.67 -26.93
C ALA A 372 3.42 25.94 -26.96
N MET A 373 2.80 26.20 -25.80
CA MET A 373 1.37 26.44 -25.70
C MET A 373 1.01 27.83 -26.23
N THR A 374 -0.09 27.87 -26.97
CA THR A 374 -0.74 29.10 -27.42
C THR A 374 -2.16 29.14 -26.88
N ALA A 375 -2.64 30.33 -26.52
CA ALA A 375 -4.01 30.52 -26.09
C ALA A 375 -4.95 30.15 -27.25
N VAL A 376 -5.83 29.19 -26.98
CA VAL A 376 -6.86 28.71 -27.91
C VAL A 376 -8.24 29.02 -27.33
N PRO A 377 -9.30 29.16 -28.15
CA PRO A 377 -10.62 29.49 -27.64
C PRO A 377 -11.16 28.41 -26.68
N VAL A 378 -11.02 27.13 -27.05
CA VAL A 378 -11.40 25.97 -26.22
C VAL A 378 -10.41 24.84 -26.47
N ARG A 379 -9.95 24.17 -25.42
CA ARG A 379 -9.02 23.02 -25.52
C ARG A 379 -9.73 21.73 -25.13
N ARG A 380 -9.47 20.63 -25.84
CA ARG A 380 -10.22 19.36 -25.71
C ARG A 380 -9.30 18.17 -25.68
N TRP A 381 -9.61 17.25 -24.77
CA TRP A 381 -8.98 15.94 -24.69
C TRP A 381 -10.06 14.87 -24.61
N ARG A 382 -9.76 13.70 -25.19
CA ARG A 382 -10.67 12.56 -25.23
C ARG A 382 -9.88 11.26 -25.10
N ALA A 383 -10.58 10.21 -24.71
CA ALA A 383 -10.07 8.84 -24.81
C ALA A 383 -9.44 8.58 -26.19
N GLY A 384 -8.18 8.13 -26.18
CA GLY A 384 -7.43 7.82 -27.39
C GLY A 384 -7.62 6.37 -27.84
N GLY A 385 -6.99 6.00 -28.96
CA GLY A 385 -7.01 4.61 -29.44
C GLY A 385 -6.46 3.59 -28.42
N VAL A 386 -5.55 4.04 -27.54
CA VAL A 386 -4.98 3.20 -26.47
C VAL A 386 -6.03 2.87 -25.40
N ASP A 387 -6.90 3.83 -25.10
CA ASP A 387 -7.98 3.63 -24.13
C ASP A 387 -9.03 2.67 -24.67
N TRP A 388 -9.34 2.80 -25.96
CA TRP A 388 -10.17 1.84 -26.69
C TRP A 388 -9.57 0.43 -26.68
N LEU A 389 -8.29 0.29 -27.03
CA LEU A 389 -7.61 -1.01 -27.02
C LEU A 389 -7.62 -1.63 -25.61
N ALA A 390 -7.30 -0.85 -24.58
CA ALA A 390 -7.35 -1.33 -23.20
C ALA A 390 -8.78 -1.66 -22.74
N SER A 391 -9.79 -0.97 -23.28
CA SER A 391 -11.20 -1.29 -23.04
C SER A 391 -11.59 -2.63 -23.70
N VAL A 392 -11.13 -2.88 -24.94
CA VAL A 392 -11.33 -4.17 -25.64
C VAL A 392 -10.69 -5.31 -24.85
N PHE A 393 -9.44 -5.17 -24.39
CA PHE A 393 -8.81 -6.19 -23.56
C PHE A 393 -9.54 -6.41 -22.23
N MET A 394 -10.04 -5.34 -21.60
CA MET A 394 -10.85 -5.46 -20.38
C MET A 394 -12.16 -6.21 -20.63
N ALA A 395 -12.86 -5.92 -21.74
CA ALA A 395 -14.08 -6.62 -22.14
C ALA A 395 -13.81 -8.10 -22.45
N GLN A 396 -12.75 -8.40 -23.21
CA GLN A 396 -12.33 -9.76 -23.53
C GLN A 396 -11.99 -10.55 -22.25
N TRP A 397 -11.25 -9.95 -21.32
CA TRP A 397 -10.89 -10.59 -20.06
C TRP A 397 -12.12 -10.82 -19.17
N GLY A 398 -13.02 -9.83 -19.08
CA GLY A 398 -14.30 -9.99 -18.38
C GLY A 398 -15.14 -11.13 -18.98
N LEU A 399 -15.23 -11.19 -20.31
CA LEU A 399 -15.93 -12.28 -21.00
C LEU A 399 -15.28 -13.64 -20.74
N TRP A 400 -13.95 -13.73 -20.74
CA TRP A 400 -13.23 -14.98 -20.45
C TRP A 400 -13.45 -15.46 -19.01
N VAL A 401 -13.38 -14.55 -18.03
CA VAL A 401 -13.69 -14.87 -16.61
C VAL A 401 -15.13 -15.34 -16.46
N CYS A 402 -16.08 -14.63 -17.08
CA CYS A 402 -17.48 -15.02 -17.02
C CYS A 402 -17.75 -16.32 -17.78
N TRP A 403 -17.09 -16.57 -18.91
CA TRP A 403 -17.21 -17.81 -19.66
C TRP A 403 -16.74 -19.03 -18.85
N GLY A 404 -15.65 -18.90 -18.10
CA GLY A 404 -15.22 -19.93 -17.15
C GLY A 404 -16.30 -20.28 -16.14
N TRP A 405 -16.94 -19.26 -15.58
CA TRP A 405 -18.06 -19.44 -14.64
C TRP A 405 -19.36 -19.94 -15.28
N PHE A 406 -19.64 -19.58 -16.54
CA PHE A 406 -20.83 -20.05 -17.26
C PHE A 406 -20.70 -21.48 -17.81
N ALA A 407 -19.48 -21.93 -18.10
CA ALA A 407 -19.23 -23.28 -18.61
C ALA A 407 -19.44 -24.35 -17.52
N GLU A 408 -19.40 -23.95 -16.25
CA GLU A 408 -19.72 -24.80 -15.11
C GLU A 408 -21.22 -24.71 -14.82
N ALA A 409 -21.98 -25.71 -15.29
CA ALA A 409 -23.45 -25.70 -15.29
C ALA A 409 -24.10 -25.76 -13.89
N ASP A 410 -23.31 -26.00 -12.83
CA ASP A 410 -23.79 -26.29 -11.48
C ASP A 410 -23.58 -25.12 -10.49
N GLY A 411 -23.24 -23.92 -10.97
CA GLY A 411 -22.98 -22.75 -10.13
C GLY A 411 -24.12 -22.42 -9.16
N GLY A 412 -23.78 -22.11 -7.91
CA GLY A 412 -24.74 -21.75 -6.87
C GLY A 412 -25.49 -20.45 -7.21
N PHE A 413 -26.60 -20.16 -6.50
CA PHE A 413 -27.44 -18.98 -6.77
C PHE A 413 -26.69 -17.63 -6.79
N TRP A 414 -25.54 -17.53 -6.11
CA TRP A 414 -24.75 -16.31 -6.06
C TRP A 414 -23.83 -16.10 -7.27
N ASP A 415 -23.51 -17.15 -8.02
CA ASP A 415 -22.68 -17.02 -9.21
C ASP A 415 -23.33 -16.11 -10.27
N PRO A 416 -24.61 -16.28 -10.65
CA PRO A 416 -25.26 -15.34 -11.55
C PRO A 416 -25.39 -13.94 -10.96
N VAL A 417 -25.55 -13.80 -9.63
CA VAL A 417 -25.58 -12.48 -8.97
C VAL A 417 -24.21 -11.79 -9.05
N LEU A 418 -23.13 -12.52 -8.80
CA LEU A 418 -21.76 -12.00 -8.86
C LEU A 418 -21.38 -11.66 -10.30
N ILE A 419 -21.72 -12.53 -11.27
CA ILE A 419 -21.56 -12.30 -12.71
C ILE A 419 -22.31 -11.04 -13.14
N GLU A 420 -23.56 -10.87 -12.70
CA GLU A 420 -24.37 -9.71 -13.02
C GLU A 420 -23.77 -8.43 -12.43
N VAL A 421 -23.41 -8.44 -11.14
CA VAL A 421 -22.76 -7.30 -10.49
C VAL A 421 -21.43 -6.95 -11.18
N LEU A 422 -20.60 -7.94 -11.50
CA LEU A 422 -19.31 -7.75 -12.16
C LEU A 422 -19.48 -7.22 -13.58
N GLY A 423 -20.48 -7.71 -14.32
CA GLY A 423 -20.76 -7.27 -15.67
C GLY A 423 -21.36 -5.86 -15.74
N VAL A 424 -22.27 -5.51 -14.84
CA VAL A 424 -22.78 -4.13 -14.69
C VAL A 424 -21.64 -3.19 -14.31
N PHE A 425 -20.77 -3.58 -13.37
CA PHE A 425 -19.57 -2.82 -13.02
C PHE A 425 -18.61 -2.70 -14.22
N GLY A 426 -18.42 -3.79 -14.98
CA GLY A 426 -17.64 -3.83 -16.20
C GLY A 426 -18.16 -2.88 -17.27
N ALA A 427 -19.47 -2.88 -17.53
CA ALA A 427 -20.14 -1.98 -18.46
C ALA A 427 -19.92 -0.51 -18.08
N TYR A 428 -20.07 -0.18 -16.79
CA TYR A 428 -19.73 1.13 -16.26
C TYR A 428 -18.28 1.53 -16.52
N ARG A 429 -17.32 0.68 -16.14
CA ARG A 429 -15.88 0.96 -16.28
C ARG A 429 -15.47 1.08 -17.75
N LEU A 430 -16.04 0.26 -18.63
CA LEU A 430 -15.79 0.27 -20.06
C LEU A 430 -16.21 1.61 -20.68
N VAL A 431 -17.40 2.11 -20.33
CA VAL A 431 -17.91 3.39 -20.83
C VAL A 431 -17.07 4.55 -20.33
N VAL A 432 -16.78 4.63 -19.03
CA VAL A 432 -15.95 5.71 -18.47
C VAL A 432 -14.56 5.71 -19.13
N LYS A 433 -13.96 4.53 -19.34
CA LYS A 433 -12.63 4.42 -19.94
C LYS A 433 -12.60 4.77 -21.43
N SER A 434 -13.61 4.37 -22.19
CA SER A 434 -13.65 4.57 -23.66
C SER A 434 -14.21 5.93 -24.08
N CYS A 435 -14.99 6.58 -23.21
CA CYS A 435 -15.74 7.77 -23.57
C CYS A 435 -15.40 9.00 -22.72
N TRP A 436 -14.37 8.96 -21.86
CA TRP A 436 -14.00 10.16 -21.11
C TRP A 436 -13.59 11.30 -22.04
N ARG A 437 -13.96 12.51 -21.64
CA ARG A 437 -13.70 13.76 -22.32
C ARG A 437 -13.47 14.84 -21.27
N LEU A 438 -12.39 15.59 -21.47
CA LEU A 438 -12.05 16.77 -20.70
C LEU A 438 -12.04 17.95 -21.66
N THR A 439 -12.69 19.05 -21.27
CA THR A 439 -12.70 20.29 -22.05
C THR A 439 -12.30 21.43 -21.14
N ALA A 440 -11.31 22.23 -21.52
CA ALA A 440 -10.93 23.44 -20.82
C ALA A 440 -11.49 24.66 -21.55
N ASP A 441 -12.07 25.58 -20.78
CA ASP A 441 -12.54 26.89 -21.25
C ASP A 441 -12.10 28.01 -20.27
N ARG A 442 -12.54 29.25 -20.52
CA ARG A 442 -12.22 30.40 -19.67
C ARG A 442 -12.62 30.23 -18.22
N THR A 443 -13.72 29.53 -17.96
CA THR A 443 -14.33 29.40 -16.62
C THR A 443 -13.75 28.25 -15.82
N GLY A 444 -13.22 27.22 -16.48
CA GLY A 444 -12.67 26.06 -15.80
C GLY A 444 -12.53 24.83 -16.70
N LEU A 445 -12.57 23.67 -16.06
CA LEU A 445 -12.55 22.36 -16.69
C LEU A 445 -13.94 21.75 -16.67
N TRP A 446 -14.33 21.15 -17.79
CA TRP A 446 -15.54 20.36 -17.93
C TRP A 446 -15.17 18.91 -18.14
N LEU A 447 -15.63 18.07 -17.21
CA LEU A 447 -15.45 16.63 -17.27
C LEU A 447 -16.81 15.98 -17.57
N ASN A 448 -16.86 15.05 -18.51
CA ASN A 448 -18.09 14.28 -18.68
C ASN A 448 -18.26 13.23 -17.56
N GLY A 449 -19.36 13.34 -16.82
CA GLY A 449 -19.76 12.37 -15.81
C GLY A 449 -20.88 11.45 -16.28
N LEU A 450 -21.24 10.48 -15.44
CA LEU A 450 -22.41 9.62 -15.68
C LEU A 450 -23.70 10.42 -15.77
N ARG A 451 -23.94 11.28 -14.78
CA ARG A 451 -25.18 12.06 -14.65
C ARG A 451 -25.19 13.35 -15.49
N GLY A 452 -24.04 13.78 -15.98
CA GLY A 452 -23.90 15.01 -16.74
C GLY A 452 -22.47 15.54 -16.73
N PRO A 453 -22.18 16.59 -17.51
CA PRO A 453 -20.90 17.28 -17.44
C PRO A 453 -20.75 17.98 -16.08
N ARG A 454 -19.58 17.82 -15.46
CA ARG A 454 -19.21 18.46 -14.20
C ARG A 454 -18.25 19.60 -14.49
N HIS A 455 -18.60 20.79 -14.03
CA HIS A 455 -17.71 21.95 -14.08
C HIS A 455 -16.79 21.94 -12.86
N ILE A 456 -15.52 22.27 -13.09
CA ILE A 456 -14.49 22.44 -12.09
C ILE A 456 -13.89 23.82 -12.35
N PRO A 457 -14.22 24.84 -11.53
CA PRO A 457 -13.64 26.16 -11.65
C PRO A 457 -12.11 26.11 -11.59
N TRP A 458 -11.44 27.02 -12.30
CA TRP A 458 -9.96 27.09 -12.25
C TRP A 458 -9.42 27.35 -10.85
N ASP A 459 -10.17 28.06 -10.01
CA ASP A 459 -9.79 28.41 -8.63
C ASP A 459 -9.91 27.19 -7.69
N ASP A 460 -10.80 26.25 -7.99
CA ASP A 460 -10.96 25.00 -7.23
C ASP A 460 -10.00 23.92 -7.70
N PHE A 461 -9.51 24.00 -8.94
CA PHE A 461 -8.57 23.04 -9.50
C PHE A 461 -7.23 23.13 -8.77
N ARG A 462 -6.72 21.99 -8.29
CA ARG A 462 -5.46 21.94 -7.54
C ARG A 462 -4.33 21.32 -8.34
N THR A 463 -4.52 20.08 -8.80
CA THR A 463 -3.45 19.32 -9.45
C THR A 463 -3.96 18.39 -10.55
N ALA A 464 -3.17 18.27 -11.61
CA ALA A 464 -3.28 17.20 -12.61
C ALA A 464 -1.98 16.42 -12.66
N ARG A 465 -2.02 15.11 -12.40
CA ARG A 465 -0.82 14.27 -12.47
C ARG A 465 -1.13 12.87 -12.94
N ARG A 466 -0.22 12.29 -13.72
CA ARG A 466 -0.22 10.84 -13.94
C ARG A 466 0.58 10.16 -12.83
N LYS A 467 -0.09 9.39 -11.97
CA LYS A 467 0.55 8.52 -10.96
C LYS A 467 0.37 7.06 -11.37
N SER A 468 1.48 6.37 -11.63
CA SER A 468 1.50 4.96 -12.04
C SER A 468 0.66 4.69 -13.31
N PHE A 469 -0.50 4.03 -13.15
CA PHE A 469 -1.43 3.67 -14.22
C PHE A 469 -2.71 4.53 -14.20
N GLN A 470 -2.68 5.72 -13.61
CA GLN A 470 -3.85 6.59 -13.54
C GLN A 470 -3.48 8.06 -13.79
N LEU A 471 -4.25 8.75 -14.61
CA LEU A 471 -4.32 10.20 -14.59
C LEU A 471 -5.29 10.59 -13.48
N LYS A 472 -4.82 11.37 -12.52
CA LYS A 472 -5.61 11.91 -11.42
C LYS A 472 -5.72 13.42 -11.56
N LEU A 473 -6.95 13.92 -11.49
CA LEU A 473 -7.29 15.33 -11.34
C LEU A 473 -7.85 15.51 -9.93
N ARG A 474 -7.36 16.49 -9.19
CA ARG A 474 -7.88 16.83 -7.86
C ARG A 474 -8.30 18.30 -7.83
N TRP A 475 -9.43 18.54 -7.19
CA TRP A 475 -9.95 19.86 -6.86
C TRP A 475 -10.53 19.81 -5.44
N ARG A 476 -10.87 20.97 -4.86
CA ARG A 476 -11.21 21.18 -3.43
C ARG A 476 -11.71 19.92 -2.69
N ASP A 477 -12.91 19.43 -3.01
CA ASP A 477 -13.56 18.37 -2.23
C ASP A 477 -13.68 17.02 -2.96
N ASP A 478 -13.06 16.86 -4.13
CA ASP A 478 -13.25 15.65 -4.92
C ASP A 478 -12.10 15.38 -5.91
N SER A 479 -12.07 14.17 -6.44
CA SER A 479 -11.03 13.73 -7.36
C SER A 479 -11.60 12.88 -8.48
N TRP A 480 -10.97 12.95 -9.64
CA TRP A 480 -11.27 12.11 -10.77
C TRP A 480 -10.04 11.34 -11.19
N ALA A 481 -10.21 10.04 -11.46
CA ALA A 481 -9.14 9.18 -11.90
C ALA A 481 -9.56 8.35 -13.10
N VAL A 482 -8.73 8.34 -14.14
CA VAL A 482 -8.86 7.43 -15.27
C VAL A 482 -7.62 6.57 -15.42
N SER A 483 -7.82 5.29 -15.73
CA SER A 483 -6.74 4.33 -15.88
C SER A 483 -5.95 4.59 -17.17
N ALA A 484 -4.72 5.08 -17.03
CA ALA A 484 -3.74 5.26 -18.09
C ALA A 484 -2.95 3.94 -18.31
N PRO A 485 -3.10 3.29 -19.48
CA PRO A 485 -2.39 2.04 -19.77
C PRO A 485 -0.86 2.22 -19.82
N TYR A 486 -0.12 1.14 -19.63
CA TYR A 486 1.34 1.21 -19.63
C TYR A 486 1.91 1.53 -21.01
N TRP A 487 2.56 2.69 -21.16
CA TRP A 487 3.19 3.14 -22.42
C TRP A 487 4.72 3.07 -22.40
N GLY A 488 5.35 2.55 -21.34
CA GLY A 488 6.80 2.71 -21.11
C GLY A 488 7.69 2.04 -22.17
N ARG A 489 7.20 1.02 -22.89
CA ARG A 489 7.92 0.42 -24.02
C ARG A 489 7.79 1.27 -25.28
N VAL A 490 6.58 1.77 -25.56
CA VAL A 490 6.28 2.61 -26.73
C VAL A 490 6.98 3.97 -26.62
N GLN A 491 7.01 4.58 -25.43
CA GLN A 491 7.75 5.81 -25.15
C GLN A 491 9.24 5.67 -25.48
N ARG A 492 9.86 4.53 -25.13
CA ARG A 492 11.27 4.27 -25.43
C ARG A 492 11.55 4.09 -26.92
N ILE A 493 10.59 3.55 -27.67
CA ILE A 493 10.74 3.28 -29.11
C ILE A 493 10.44 4.54 -29.94
N LEU A 494 9.36 5.25 -29.62
CA LEU A 494 8.88 6.39 -30.42
C LEU A 494 9.40 7.75 -29.92
N GLY A 495 10.03 7.83 -28.74
CA GLY A 495 10.52 9.07 -28.15
C GLY A 495 9.43 10.09 -27.77
N ARG A 496 8.15 9.76 -27.94
CA ARG A 496 7.02 10.67 -27.66
C ARG A 496 6.58 10.57 -26.20
N PRO A 497 6.28 11.70 -25.53
CA PRO A 497 5.72 11.69 -24.19
C PRO A 497 4.37 10.96 -24.19
N HIS A 498 3.99 10.39 -23.04
CA HIS A 498 2.69 9.74 -22.90
C HIS A 498 1.58 10.78 -23.10
N PRO A 499 0.49 10.48 -23.84
CA PRO A 499 -0.60 11.44 -24.05
C PRO A 499 -1.15 12.03 -22.74
N TYR A 500 -1.28 11.19 -21.72
CA TYR A 500 -1.66 11.59 -20.37
C TYR A 500 -0.61 12.41 -19.60
N ASP A 501 0.69 12.22 -19.87
CA ASP A 501 1.73 13.07 -19.27
C ASP A 501 1.67 14.48 -19.90
N ALA A 502 1.48 14.54 -21.22
CA ALA A 502 1.29 15.81 -21.93
C ALA A 502 0.01 16.53 -21.45
N LEU A 503 -1.11 15.80 -21.32
CA LEU A 503 -2.36 16.35 -20.75
C LEU A 503 -2.15 16.91 -19.33
N ALA A 504 -1.50 16.15 -18.45
CA ALA A 504 -1.22 16.62 -17.09
C ALA A 504 -0.32 17.86 -17.08
N ALA A 505 0.69 17.88 -17.95
CA ALA A 505 1.59 19.02 -18.13
C ALA A 505 0.84 20.27 -18.63
N GLU A 506 -0.03 20.14 -19.62
CA GLU A 506 -0.85 21.25 -20.16
C GLU A 506 -1.79 21.83 -19.10
N LEU A 507 -2.49 20.97 -18.35
CA LEU A 507 -3.39 21.39 -17.28
C LEU A 507 -2.64 22.10 -16.14
N THR A 508 -1.48 21.57 -15.77
CA THR A 508 -0.63 22.20 -14.75
C THR A 508 -0.11 23.55 -15.23
N ALA A 509 0.29 23.67 -16.51
CA ALA A 509 0.73 24.94 -17.09
C ALA A 509 -0.38 26.00 -17.09
N MET A 510 -1.61 25.66 -17.50
CA MET A 510 -2.75 26.60 -17.48
C MET A 510 -3.21 27.00 -16.07
N HIS A 511 -2.99 26.12 -15.08
CA HIS A 511 -3.25 26.45 -13.69
C HIS A 511 -2.24 27.47 -13.18
N SER A 512 -0.95 27.21 -13.39
CA SER A 512 0.16 28.06 -12.95
C SER A 512 0.25 29.40 -13.68
N ASP A 513 -0.05 29.44 -14.98
CA ASP A 513 -0.06 30.65 -15.80
C ASP A 513 -1.47 30.90 -16.38
N PRO A 514 -2.23 31.86 -15.80
CA PRO A 514 -3.55 32.22 -16.29
C PRO A 514 -3.59 32.71 -17.74
N LEU A 515 -2.48 33.21 -18.30
CA LEU A 515 -2.44 33.68 -19.69
C LEU A 515 -2.50 32.53 -20.70
N LEU A 516 -2.14 31.31 -20.28
CA LEU A 516 -2.24 30.10 -21.10
C LEU A 516 -3.66 29.52 -21.11
N ARG A 517 -4.57 30.03 -20.27
CA ARG A 517 -5.95 29.53 -20.19
C ARG A 517 -6.71 29.84 -21.48
N PRO A 518 -7.69 28.98 -21.86
CA PRO A 518 -8.53 29.27 -23.01
C PRO A 518 -9.33 30.57 -22.84
N THR A 519 -9.50 31.32 -23.92
CA THR A 519 -10.17 32.64 -23.88
C THR A 519 -11.67 32.57 -24.14
N GLY A 520 -12.14 31.50 -24.79
CA GLY A 520 -13.54 31.27 -25.13
C GLY A 520 -14.30 30.52 -24.05
N GLU A 521 -15.62 30.52 -24.17
CA GLU A 521 -16.52 29.68 -23.37
C GLU A 521 -16.94 28.45 -24.16
N SER A 522 -17.00 27.30 -23.50
CA SER A 522 -17.40 26.06 -24.15
C SER A 522 -18.92 25.99 -24.36
N GLU A 523 -19.36 25.59 -25.53
CA GLU A 523 -20.78 25.31 -25.79
C GLU A 523 -21.25 24.02 -25.10
N ALA A 524 -22.57 23.86 -24.91
CA ALA A 524 -23.15 22.66 -24.30
C ALA A 524 -22.73 21.35 -24.98
N ARG A 525 -22.55 21.35 -26.31
CA ARG A 525 -22.06 20.18 -27.08
C ARG A 525 -20.59 19.84 -26.78
N GLU A 526 -19.84 20.81 -26.30
CA GLU A 526 -18.40 20.73 -26.06
C GLU A 526 -18.07 20.27 -24.64
N ARG A 527 -18.93 20.61 -23.68
CA ARG A 527 -18.87 20.18 -22.26
C ARG A 527 -19.04 18.66 -22.09
N GLY A 528 -19.58 17.98 -23.10
CA GLY A 528 -19.72 16.53 -23.15
C GLY A 528 -21.16 16.07 -22.92
N ARG A 529 -21.43 14.82 -23.28
CA ARG A 529 -22.74 14.17 -23.09
C ARG A 529 -22.73 13.33 -21.82
N PRO A 530 -23.87 13.16 -21.13
CA PRO A 530 -23.99 12.22 -20.02
C PRO A 530 -23.68 10.81 -20.53
N LEU A 531 -22.89 10.07 -19.76
CA LEU A 531 -22.50 8.70 -20.11
C LEU A 531 -23.55 7.65 -19.72
N CYS A 532 -24.49 8.01 -18.84
CA CYS A 532 -25.52 7.11 -18.32
C CYS A 532 -26.31 6.34 -19.40
N PRO A 533 -26.76 6.93 -20.53
CA PRO A 533 -27.50 6.18 -21.55
C PRO A 533 -26.70 5.03 -22.16
N LEU A 534 -25.41 5.24 -22.41
CA LEU A 534 -24.53 4.21 -22.97
C LEU A 534 -24.24 3.12 -21.94
N THR A 535 -23.98 3.50 -20.68
CA THR A 535 -23.80 2.55 -19.59
C THR A 535 -25.06 1.70 -19.37
N ALA A 536 -26.24 2.32 -19.39
CA ALA A 536 -27.51 1.62 -19.26
C ALA A 536 -27.73 0.64 -20.42
N ALA A 537 -27.47 1.05 -21.66
CA ALA A 537 -27.59 0.17 -22.81
C ALA A 537 -26.65 -1.05 -22.73
N LEU A 538 -25.39 -0.85 -22.34
CA LEU A 538 -24.43 -1.94 -22.16
C LEU A 538 -24.78 -2.86 -20.98
N ALA A 539 -25.26 -2.30 -19.87
CA ALA A 539 -25.73 -3.07 -18.72
C ALA A 539 -26.94 -3.94 -19.11
N VAL A 540 -27.94 -3.37 -19.78
CA VAL A 540 -29.12 -4.12 -20.26
C VAL A 540 -28.73 -5.23 -21.24
N ALA A 541 -27.81 -4.94 -22.17
CA ALA A 541 -27.30 -5.95 -23.10
C ALA A 541 -26.60 -7.10 -22.36
N TRP A 542 -25.81 -6.77 -21.34
CA TRP A 542 -25.17 -7.76 -20.47
C TRP A 542 -26.20 -8.61 -19.72
N THR A 543 -27.12 -7.98 -18.97
CA THR A 543 -28.17 -8.69 -18.21
C THR A 543 -28.98 -9.61 -19.11
N THR A 544 -29.31 -9.15 -20.33
CA THR A 544 -30.03 -9.96 -21.32
C THR A 544 -29.22 -11.19 -21.74
N ALA A 545 -27.91 -11.04 -21.95
CA ALA A 545 -27.03 -12.15 -22.27
C ALA A 545 -26.91 -13.15 -21.11
N VAL A 546 -26.76 -12.67 -19.87
CA VAL A 546 -26.75 -13.52 -18.66
C VAL A 546 -28.06 -14.31 -18.54
N ILE A 547 -29.21 -13.64 -18.67
CA ILE A 547 -30.54 -14.29 -18.61
C ILE A 547 -30.69 -15.32 -19.73
N TRP A 548 -30.24 -15.00 -20.95
CA TRP A 548 -30.37 -15.91 -22.10
C TRP A 548 -29.51 -17.17 -21.93
N VAL A 549 -28.26 -17.02 -21.49
CA VAL A 549 -27.37 -18.14 -21.19
C VAL A 549 -27.96 -19.00 -20.07
N TRP A 550 -28.45 -18.37 -19.00
CA TRP A 550 -29.05 -19.08 -17.87
C TRP A 550 -30.34 -19.81 -18.24
N ALA A 551 -31.24 -19.17 -18.99
CA ALA A 551 -32.48 -19.79 -19.48
C ALA A 551 -32.22 -20.89 -20.53
N GLY A 552 -31.09 -20.81 -21.24
CA GLY A 552 -30.62 -21.84 -22.15
C GLY A 552 -30.05 -23.06 -21.42
N ALA A 553 -29.34 -22.86 -20.31
CA ALA A 553 -28.84 -23.94 -19.46
C ALA A 553 -29.95 -24.67 -18.68
N ALA A 554 -31.08 -24.00 -18.42
CA ALA A 554 -32.24 -24.59 -17.74
C ALA A 554 -33.15 -25.44 -18.65
N ARG A 555 -32.90 -25.49 -19.96
CA ARG A 555 -33.61 -26.34 -20.94
C ARG A 555 -32.74 -27.53 -21.32
#